data_AF-A0A538FYW9-F1
#
_entry.id   AF-A0A538FYW9-F1
#
_cell.length_a   1.000
_cell.length_b   1.000
_cell.length_c   1.000
_cell.angle_alpha   90.00
_cell.angle_beta   90.00
_cell.angle_gamma   90.00
#
_symmetry.space_group_name_H-M   'P 1'
#
loop_
_entity.id
_entity.type
_entity.pdbx_description
1 polymer ?
#
loop_
_entity_poly.entity_id
_entity_poly.type
_entity_poly.pdbx_seq_one_letter_code
_entity_poly.pdbx_strand_id
1 'polypeptide(L)'
;MRARRLAPPQAILAALLVAAVALVAIELGKGAAVEPGPKLADPCRPREAHVSGLDATIQRIVLDGLDGAACRLHTTREELVLSLGGADGRPRRWSDHTIEVALRAGLLRAVDEAVRRGDLPGFAVPFLRRLIETAPLDRLVKGGITLSDLLR
;
A
#
# COMPACT_ATOMS: atom_id res chain seq x y z
N MET A 1 29.23 48.81 -21.04
CA MET A 1 29.23 47.39 -20.61
C MET A 1 29.48 47.35 -19.10
N ARG A 2 28.50 47.00 -18.26
CA ARG A 2 28.70 46.88 -16.81
C ARG A 2 29.33 45.53 -16.50
N ALA A 3 30.56 45.53 -15.99
CA ALA A 3 31.23 44.32 -15.53
C ALA A 3 30.43 43.70 -14.36
N ARG A 4 29.90 42.49 -14.56
CA ARG A 4 29.32 41.69 -13.47
C ARG A 4 30.47 41.30 -12.54
N ARG A 5 30.59 41.99 -11.41
CA ARG A 5 31.44 41.52 -10.32
C ARG A 5 30.83 40.19 -9.83
N LEU A 6 31.50 39.08 -10.10
CA LEU A 6 31.16 37.78 -9.55
C LEU A 6 31.28 37.89 -8.02
N ALA A 7 30.21 37.57 -7.30
CA ALA A 7 30.23 37.55 -5.85
C ALA A 7 31.29 36.54 -5.36
N PRO A 8 32.01 36.81 -4.27
CA PRO A 8 32.96 35.85 -3.73
C PRO A 8 32.25 34.53 -3.37
N PRO A 9 32.93 33.38 -3.45
CA PRO A 9 32.32 32.07 -3.22
C PRO A 9 31.65 31.97 -1.83
N GLN A 10 32.18 32.69 -0.84
CA GLN A 10 31.61 32.82 0.50
C GLN A 10 30.24 33.51 0.50
N ALA A 11 30.04 34.54 -0.33
CA ALA A 11 28.75 35.21 -0.45
C ALA A 11 27.70 34.32 -1.14
N ILE A 12 28.13 33.50 -2.10
CA ILE A 12 27.25 32.51 -2.75
C ILE A 12 26.83 31.44 -1.74
N LEU A 13 27.78 30.90 -0.96
CA LEU A 13 27.50 29.92 0.08
C LEU A 13 26.55 30.47 1.15
N ALA A 14 26.80 31.69 1.62
CA ALA A 14 25.93 32.36 2.58
C ALA A 14 24.51 32.57 2.03
N ALA A 15 24.39 33.00 0.76
CA ALA A 15 23.09 33.17 0.11
C ALA A 15 22.33 31.85 -0.01
N LEU A 16 23.00 30.74 -0.35
CA LEU A 16 22.38 29.42 -0.42
C LEU A 16 21.91 28.92 0.94
N LEU A 17 22.71 29.11 1.99
CA LEU A 17 22.32 28.75 3.36
C LEU A 17 21.09 29.54 3.81
N VAL A 18 21.07 30.86 3.57
CA VAL A 18 19.92 31.71 3.87
C VAL A 18 18.68 31.26 3.09
N ALA A 19 18.83 30.95 1.81
CA ALA A 19 17.73 30.46 0.98
C ALA A 19 17.17 29.11 1.49
N ALA A 20 18.06 28.18 1.89
CA ALA A 20 17.66 26.90 2.45
C ALA A 20 16.91 27.06 3.78
N VAL A 21 17.41 27.89 4.69
CA VAL A 21 16.73 28.19 5.97
C VAL A 21 15.39 28.87 5.73
N ALA A 22 15.33 29.83 4.79
CA ALA A 22 14.09 30.50 4.43
C ALA A 22 13.05 29.53 3.87
N LEU A 23 13.44 28.59 3.00
CA LEU A 23 12.57 27.55 2.48
C LEU A 23 12.03 26.65 3.61
N VAL A 24 12.89 26.17 4.51
CA VAL A 24 12.48 25.37 5.66
C VAL A 24 11.49 26.13 6.55
N ALA A 25 11.77 27.41 6.85
CA ALA A 25 10.88 28.24 7.66
C ALA A 25 9.51 28.46 6.99
N ILE A 26 9.47 28.64 5.67
CA ILE A 26 8.24 28.76 4.89
C ILE A 26 7.42 27.47 4.98
N GLU A 27 8.04 26.31 4.77
CA GLU A 27 7.32 25.02 4.81
C GLU A 27 6.83 24.69 6.23
N LEU A 28 7.63 24.99 7.27
CA LEU A 28 7.17 24.88 8.66
C LEU A 28 5.97 25.79 8.94
N GLY A 29 6.00 27.03 8.43
CA GLY A 29 4.88 27.98 8.54
C GLY A 29 3.61 27.54 7.79
N LYS A 30 3.75 26.72 6.74
CA LYS A 30 2.63 26.09 6.02
C LYS A 30 2.07 24.85 6.72
N GLY A 31 2.65 24.46 7.86
CA GLY A 31 2.16 23.32 8.63
C GLY A 31 2.88 22.01 8.34
N ALA A 32 4.04 22.01 7.70
CA ALA A 32 4.84 20.79 7.50
C ALA A 32 5.28 20.12 8.82
N ALA A 33 5.20 20.83 9.95
CA ALA A 33 5.44 20.27 11.28
C ALA A 33 4.27 19.39 11.79
N VAL A 34 3.06 19.57 11.24
CA VAL A 34 1.85 18.87 11.66
C VAL A 34 1.12 18.37 10.41
N GLU A 35 1.63 17.29 9.85
CA GLU A 35 0.88 16.53 8.85
C GLU A 35 -0.24 15.77 9.60
N PRO A 36 -1.53 16.01 9.33
CA PRO A 36 -2.59 15.21 9.93
C PRO A 36 -2.37 13.75 9.56
N GLY A 37 -2.59 12.84 10.52
CA GLY A 37 -2.50 11.41 10.26
C GLY A 37 -3.33 11.03 9.03
N PRO A 38 -2.84 10.10 8.19
CA PRO A 38 -3.55 9.74 6.96
C PRO A 38 -4.98 9.32 7.30
N LYS A 39 -5.95 9.81 6.51
CA LYS A 39 -7.35 9.38 6.67
C LYS A 39 -7.45 7.92 6.26
N LEU A 40 -7.47 7.04 7.25
CA LEU A 40 -7.62 5.61 7.04
C LEU A 40 -9.03 5.33 6.52
N ALA A 41 -9.08 4.58 5.43
CA ALA A 41 -10.32 4.16 4.81
C ALA A 41 -11.02 3.10 5.66
N ASP A 42 -12.36 3.13 5.67
CA ASP A 42 -13.14 1.99 6.18
C ASP A 42 -13.00 0.80 5.22
N PRO A 43 -12.41 -0.32 5.66
CA PRO A 43 -12.19 -1.49 4.82
C PRO A 43 -13.46 -2.31 4.58
N CYS A 44 -14.53 -2.10 5.36
CA CYS A 44 -15.79 -2.81 5.20
C CYS A 44 -16.71 -2.14 4.16
N ARG A 45 -16.37 -0.95 3.66
CA ARG A 45 -17.18 -0.24 2.67
C ARG A 45 -16.66 -0.47 1.24
N PRO A 46 -17.54 -0.89 0.31
CA PRO A 46 -17.16 -1.08 -1.07
C PRO A 46 -16.73 0.25 -1.69
N ARG A 47 -15.74 0.19 -2.59
CA ARG A 47 -15.17 1.36 -3.25
C ARG A 47 -15.37 1.29 -4.76
N GLU A 48 -15.85 2.40 -5.31
CA GLU A 48 -15.92 2.57 -6.75
C GLU A 48 -14.53 2.92 -7.29
N ALA A 49 -13.97 2.04 -8.12
CA ALA A 49 -12.75 2.27 -8.87
C ALA A 49 -13.12 2.67 -10.28
N HIS A 50 -12.44 3.70 -10.76
CA HIS A 50 -12.65 4.34 -12.05
C HIS A 50 -11.51 3.96 -13.00
N VAL A 51 -11.22 2.66 -13.12
CA VAL A 51 -10.12 2.16 -13.97
C VAL A 51 -10.56 0.90 -14.70
N SER A 52 -10.14 0.78 -15.95
CA SER A 52 -10.46 -0.35 -16.84
C SER A 52 -9.19 -1.06 -17.31
N GLY A 53 -9.31 -2.35 -17.63
CA GLY A 53 -8.20 -3.19 -18.09
C GLY A 53 -7.89 -4.35 -17.14
N LEU A 54 -7.20 -5.37 -17.67
CA LEU A 54 -6.90 -6.60 -16.93
C LEU A 54 -6.04 -6.35 -15.68
N ASP A 55 -5.00 -5.52 -15.82
CA ASP A 55 -4.09 -5.15 -14.73
C ASP A 55 -4.83 -4.39 -13.62
N ALA A 56 -5.67 -3.43 -14.00
CA ALA A 56 -6.53 -2.70 -13.08
C ALA A 56 -7.49 -3.63 -12.31
N THR A 57 -8.07 -4.63 -12.98
CA THR A 57 -8.91 -5.65 -12.34
C THR A 57 -8.12 -6.48 -11.33
N ILE A 58 -6.91 -6.91 -11.66
CA ILE A 58 -6.06 -7.71 -10.76
C ILE A 58 -5.69 -6.89 -9.53
N GLN A 59 -5.19 -5.67 -9.72
CA GLN A 59 -4.87 -4.77 -8.62
C GLN A 59 -6.09 -4.53 -7.72
N ARG A 60 -7.27 -4.35 -8.32
CA ARG A 60 -8.52 -4.17 -7.58
C ARG A 60 -8.90 -5.41 -6.77
N ILE A 61 -8.78 -6.61 -7.33
CA ILE A 61 -9.04 -7.86 -6.59
C ILE A 61 -8.12 -7.97 -5.37
N VAL A 62 -6.84 -7.60 -5.51
CA VAL A 62 -5.89 -7.62 -4.40
C VAL A 62 -6.27 -6.60 -3.33
N LEU A 63 -6.59 -5.36 -3.72
CA LEU A 63 -7.00 -4.31 -2.79
C LEU A 63 -8.33 -4.63 -2.08
N ASP A 64 -9.34 -5.07 -2.82
CA ASP A 64 -10.64 -5.52 -2.27
C ASP A 64 -10.43 -6.74 -1.35
N GLY A 65 -9.46 -7.61 -1.66
CA GLY A 65 -9.10 -8.75 -0.84
C GLY A 65 -8.46 -8.34 0.50
N LEU A 66 -7.55 -7.37 0.47
CA LEU A 66 -6.95 -6.79 1.68
C LEU A 66 -7.99 -6.05 2.52
N ASP A 67 -8.88 -5.28 1.90
CA ASP A 67 -9.98 -4.60 2.57
C ASP A 67 -10.93 -5.64 3.22
N GLY A 68 -11.28 -6.70 2.49
CA GLY A 68 -12.10 -7.80 3.01
C GLY A 68 -11.46 -8.60 4.15
N ALA A 69 -10.13 -8.67 4.20
CA ALA A 69 -9.38 -9.28 5.30
C ALA A 69 -9.30 -8.35 6.51
N ALA A 70 -9.00 -7.08 6.28
CA ALA A 70 -8.95 -6.04 7.31
C ALA A 70 -10.31 -5.85 8.00
N CYS A 71 -11.39 -5.86 7.21
CA CYS A 71 -12.76 -5.84 7.71
C CYS A 71 -13.05 -7.02 8.66
N ARG A 72 -12.60 -8.23 8.31
CA ARG A 72 -12.77 -9.42 9.14
C ARG A 72 -11.97 -9.34 10.44
N LEU A 73 -10.78 -8.75 10.40
CA LEU A 73 -9.88 -8.61 11.55
C LEU A 73 -10.18 -7.35 12.39
N HIS A 74 -11.21 -6.59 12.03
CA HIS A 74 -11.58 -5.32 12.69
C HIS A 74 -10.40 -4.34 12.79
N THR A 75 -9.65 -4.21 11.69
CA THR A 75 -8.45 -3.37 11.60
C THR A 75 -8.48 -2.55 10.32
N THR A 76 -7.56 -1.61 10.16
CA THR A 76 -7.35 -0.92 8.87
C THR A 76 -6.46 -1.74 7.94
N ARG A 77 -6.54 -1.47 6.63
CA ARG A 77 -5.68 -2.13 5.64
C ARG A 77 -4.21 -1.84 5.89
N GLU A 78 -3.88 -0.62 6.28
CA GLU A 78 -2.52 -0.18 6.56
C GLU A 78 -1.93 -0.98 7.72
N GLU A 79 -2.68 -1.13 8.81
CA GLU A 79 -2.24 -1.93 9.95
C GLU A 79 -2.13 -3.42 9.60
N LEU A 80 -3.03 -3.95 8.77
CA LEU A 80 -2.93 -5.32 8.26
C LEU A 80 -1.65 -5.50 7.43
N VAL A 81 -1.36 -4.61 6.48
CA VAL A 81 -0.17 -4.68 5.63
C VAL A 81 1.11 -4.60 6.47
N LEU A 82 1.13 -3.73 7.49
CA LEU A 82 2.21 -3.61 8.46
C LEU A 82 2.38 -4.84 9.35
N SER A 83 1.36 -5.69 9.48
CA SER A 83 1.46 -6.96 10.20
C SER A 83 1.99 -8.11 9.32
N LEU A 84 2.07 -7.91 8.01
CA LEU A 84 2.69 -8.85 7.07
C LEU A 84 4.21 -8.72 7.14
N GLY A 85 4.91 -9.83 6.99
CA GLY A 85 6.37 -9.87 6.94
C GLY A 85 7.05 -9.98 8.30
N GLY A 86 6.37 -9.63 9.41
CA GLY A 86 6.86 -9.83 10.78
C GLY A 86 8.22 -9.19 11.10
N ALA A 87 8.78 -8.39 10.19
CA ALA A 87 10.18 -7.94 10.19
C ALA A 87 10.40 -6.66 11.01
N ASP A 88 9.31 -5.99 11.37
CA ASP A 88 9.35 -4.62 11.91
C ASP A 88 9.66 -4.57 13.42
N GLY A 89 9.92 -5.72 14.06
CA GLY A 89 10.15 -5.84 15.51
C GLY A 89 8.93 -5.49 16.38
N ARG A 90 7.79 -5.14 15.78
CA ARG A 90 6.54 -4.83 16.48
C ARG A 90 5.81 -6.11 16.89
N PRO A 91 5.22 -6.16 18.10
CA PRO A 91 4.42 -7.31 18.51
C PRO A 91 3.26 -7.51 17.54
N ARG A 92 3.18 -8.70 16.91
CA ARG A 92 2.07 -9.05 16.02
C ARG A 92 0.79 -9.17 16.83
N ARG A 93 -0.24 -8.41 16.42
CA ARG A 93 -1.58 -8.48 17.03
C ARG A 93 -2.28 -9.82 16.74
N TRP A 94 -2.04 -10.40 15.56
CA TRP A 94 -2.66 -11.65 15.13
C TRP A 94 -1.58 -12.70 14.80
N SER A 95 -1.94 -13.97 14.96
CA SER A 95 -1.10 -15.08 14.52
C SER A 95 -1.01 -15.13 13.00
N ASP A 96 0.08 -15.68 12.46
CA ASP A 96 0.25 -15.85 11.01
C ASP A 96 -0.93 -16.61 10.38
N HIS A 97 -1.43 -17.63 11.07
CA HIS A 97 -2.59 -18.41 10.63
C HIS A 97 -3.88 -17.57 10.59
N THR A 98 -4.09 -16.71 11.59
CA THR A 98 -5.25 -15.80 11.62
C THR A 98 -5.22 -14.83 10.45
N ILE A 99 -4.05 -14.27 10.14
CA ILE A 99 -3.85 -13.37 9.00
C ILE A 99 -4.06 -14.13 7.69
N GLU A 100 -3.50 -15.34 7.56
CA GLU A 100 -3.65 -16.19 6.36
C GLU A 100 -5.12 -16.50 6.06
N VAL A 101 -5.88 -16.94 7.07
CA VAL A 101 -7.31 -17.25 6.92
C VAL A 101 -8.11 -16.01 6.53
N ALA A 102 -7.78 -14.85 7.12
CA ALA A 102 -8.43 -13.59 6.77
C ALA A 102 -8.13 -13.15 5.33
N LEU A 103 -6.86 -13.20 4.92
CA LEU A 103 -6.42 -12.89 3.56
C LEU A 103 -7.09 -13.79 2.53
N ARG A 104 -7.07 -15.11 2.77
CA ARG A 104 -7.68 -16.11 1.90
C ARG A 104 -9.17 -15.81 1.68
N ALA A 105 -9.88 -15.56 2.78
CA ALA A 105 -11.30 -15.26 2.69
C ALA A 105 -11.60 -13.89 2.07
N GLY A 106 -10.74 -12.90 2.30
CA GLY A 106 -10.80 -11.60 1.64
C GLY A 106 -10.67 -11.73 0.12
N LEU A 107 -9.64 -12.43 -0.36
CA LEU A 107 -9.39 -12.66 -1.79
C LEU A 107 -10.52 -13.43 -2.47
N LEU A 108 -11.05 -14.48 -1.83
CA LEU A 108 -12.19 -15.24 -2.37
C LEU A 108 -13.42 -14.33 -2.55
N ARG A 109 -13.70 -13.47 -1.56
CA ARG A 109 -14.81 -12.51 -1.65
C ARG A 109 -14.57 -11.48 -2.75
N ALA A 110 -13.35 -10.98 -2.91
CA ALA A 110 -12.98 -10.01 -3.92
C ALA A 110 -13.17 -10.56 -5.36
N VAL A 111 -12.83 -11.83 -5.58
CA VAL A 111 -13.12 -12.51 -6.85
C VAL A 111 -14.62 -12.59 -7.11
N ASP A 112 -15.42 -12.96 -6.11
CA ASP A 112 -16.87 -13.02 -6.24
C ASP A 112 -17.49 -11.64 -6.52
N GLU A 113 -16.92 -10.58 -5.94
CA GLU A 113 -17.32 -9.18 -6.20
C GLU A 113 -16.94 -8.72 -7.61
N ALA A 114 -15.75 -9.05 -8.09
CA ALA A 114 -15.32 -8.71 -9.45
C ALA A 114 -16.24 -9.32 -10.51
N VAL A 115 -16.75 -10.53 -10.30
CA VAL A 115 -17.74 -11.17 -11.18
C VAL A 115 -19.07 -10.44 -11.11
N ARG A 116 -19.55 -10.10 -9.91
CA ARG A 116 -20.81 -9.35 -9.73
C ARG A 116 -20.78 -7.99 -10.41
N ARG A 117 -19.61 -7.34 -10.48
CA ARG A 117 -19.41 -6.06 -11.18
C ARG A 117 -19.22 -6.21 -12.69
N GLY A 118 -18.99 -7.43 -13.20
CA GLY A 118 -18.68 -7.68 -14.60
C GLY A 118 -17.21 -7.44 -14.98
N ASP A 119 -16.34 -7.19 -14.00
CA ASP A 119 -14.89 -6.97 -14.22
C ASP A 119 -14.16 -8.27 -14.56
N LEU A 120 -14.74 -9.41 -14.18
CA LEU A 120 -14.16 -10.74 -14.34
C LEU A 120 -15.20 -11.72 -14.92
N PRO A 121 -14.87 -12.47 -15.97
CA PRO A 121 -15.80 -13.44 -16.53
C PRO A 121 -15.99 -14.64 -15.58
N GLY A 122 -17.24 -15.08 -15.40
CA GLY A 122 -17.61 -16.13 -14.45
C GLY A 122 -16.90 -17.47 -14.63
N PHE A 123 -16.43 -17.79 -15.85
CA PHE A 123 -15.68 -19.01 -16.12
C PHE A 123 -14.29 -19.04 -15.46
N ALA A 124 -13.70 -17.87 -15.16
CA ALA A 124 -12.37 -17.77 -14.54
C ALA A 124 -12.39 -18.01 -13.02
N VAL A 125 -13.57 -17.90 -12.39
CA VAL A 125 -13.78 -18.05 -10.94
C VAL A 125 -13.26 -19.37 -10.36
N PRO A 126 -13.63 -20.56 -10.89
CA PRO A 126 -13.15 -21.82 -10.32
C PRO A 126 -11.63 -21.93 -10.34
N PHE A 127 -10.99 -21.41 -11.39
CA PHE A 127 -9.53 -21.39 -11.49
C PHE A 127 -8.91 -20.44 -10.46
N LEU A 128 -9.42 -19.22 -10.33
CA LEU A 128 -8.92 -18.23 -9.37
C LEU A 128 -9.16 -18.67 -7.93
N ARG A 129 -10.31 -19.27 -7.62
CA ARG A 129 -10.59 -19.86 -6.30
C ARG A 129 -9.58 -20.96 -5.99
N ARG A 130 -9.33 -21.86 -6.94
CA ARG A 130 -8.34 -22.92 -6.75
C ARG A 130 -6.94 -22.36 -6.52
N LEU A 131 -6.55 -21.36 -7.30
CA LEU A 131 -5.26 -20.69 -7.17
C LEU A 131 -5.12 -20.04 -5.79
N ILE A 132 -6.15 -19.32 -5.32
CA ILE A 132 -6.18 -18.72 -3.99
C ILE A 132 -6.07 -19.82 -2.93
N GLU A 133 -6.87 -20.89 -3.01
CA GLU A 133 -6.86 -22.03 -2.08
C GLU A 133 -5.50 -22.72 -1.96
N THR A 134 -4.76 -22.84 -3.05
CA THR A 134 -3.44 -23.49 -3.07
C THR A 134 -2.28 -22.51 -2.85
N ALA A 135 -2.54 -21.20 -2.87
CA ALA A 135 -1.50 -20.19 -2.72
C ALA A 135 -0.83 -20.28 -1.33
N PRO A 136 0.51 -20.21 -1.25
CA PRO A 136 1.26 -20.21 0.00
C PRO A 136 1.20 -18.84 0.67
N LEU A 137 0.01 -18.44 1.12
CA LEU A 137 -0.21 -17.16 1.81
C LEU A 137 0.55 -17.10 3.13
N ASP A 138 0.81 -18.24 3.77
CA ASP A 138 1.61 -18.36 4.98
C ASP A 138 3.05 -17.84 4.77
N ARG A 139 3.65 -18.10 3.60
CA ARG A 139 4.97 -17.57 3.25
C ARG A 139 4.94 -16.07 3.05
N LEU A 140 3.87 -15.57 2.43
CA LEU A 140 3.66 -14.15 2.20
C LEU A 140 3.52 -13.40 3.53
N VAL A 141 2.75 -13.95 4.47
CA VAL A 141 2.60 -13.43 5.84
C VAL A 141 3.92 -13.44 6.60
N LYS A 142 4.77 -14.44 6.38
CA LYS A 142 6.11 -14.52 6.99
C LYS A 142 7.18 -13.67 6.27
N GLY A 143 6.84 -12.96 5.20
CA GLY A 143 7.78 -12.11 4.45
C GLY A 143 8.67 -12.88 3.47
N GLY A 144 8.33 -14.12 3.15
CA GLY A 144 9.18 -15.08 2.46
C GLY A 144 9.11 -15.08 0.94
N ILE A 145 8.40 -14.16 0.27
CA ILE A 145 8.47 -14.07 -1.20
C ILE A 145 9.72 -13.26 -1.55
N THR A 146 10.84 -13.96 -1.65
CA THR A 146 12.06 -13.39 -2.22
C THR A 146 11.95 -13.41 -3.74
N LEU A 147 12.53 -12.40 -4.41
CA LEU A 147 12.54 -12.28 -5.87
C LEU A 147 13.11 -13.54 -6.57
N SER A 148 13.92 -14.31 -5.85
CA SER A 148 14.49 -15.60 -6.25
C SER A 148 13.47 -16.73 -6.40
N ASP A 149 12.38 -16.70 -5.64
CA ASP A 149 11.30 -17.71 -5.68
C ASP A 149 10.31 -17.49 -6.83
N LEU A 150 10.32 -16.30 -7.45
CA LEU A 150 9.48 -15.97 -8.63
C LEU A 150 10.18 -16.20 -9.98
N LEU A 151 11.49 -16.46 -9.95
CA LEU A 151 12.34 -16.69 -11.13
C LEU A 151 12.68 -18.18 -11.33
N ARG A 152 11.93 -19.09 -10.71
CA ARG A 152 12.15 -20.54 -10.78
C ARG A 152 10.90 -21.31 -11.19
#